data_AF-A0A956KM88-F1
#
_entry.id   AF-A0A956KM88-F1
#
_cell.length_a   1.000
_cell.length_b   1.000
_cell.length_c   1.000
_cell.angle_alpha   90.00
_cell.angle_beta   90.00
_cell.angle_gamma   90.00
#
_symmetry.space_group_name_H-M   'P 1'
#
loop_
_entity.id
_entity.type
_entity.pdbx_description
1 polymer ?
#
loop_
_entity_poly.entity_id
_entity_poly.type
_entity_poly.pdbx_seq_one_letter_code
_entity_poly.pdbx_strand_id
1 'polypeptide(L)'
;MMPIGTGPARQPTAMHPAIQRSLAAIPRKWLYVGGGFIGLLVLIAMWPGGDDDEDSGDGDDGVVVGAGDDGGKAGGDGDEAEPDTKKPGVDPDTLLAIDQALTSKNDDAALDLIRPARDKFPNDPQLLWREGKALALQRAKSSKVTALERYGQALDQNPDLIEDPDFYAELNALLRNSTVQEQAINLALQKLGPSGHKFLLELVNVDDPKKVLDWVDRHRVLTELNSSEESQKLVDWQLNLARDLYQAPKAPKPCIAFRDTLDAISKAEDVYFVEHIFNSKLTPPEFTSGDAEDGEVCGGLEAKLGIVRAQLSVAYPEEAAKYSEGTKKSGGSSKKKKK
;
A
#
# COMPACT_ATOMS: atom_id res chain seq x y z
N MET A 1 16.18 -3.89 59.72
CA MET A 1 16.02 -2.51 59.20
C MET A 1 17.41 -2.00 58.81
N MET A 2 17.70 -1.95 57.51
CA MET A 2 18.95 -1.41 56.97
C MET A 2 18.66 -0.11 56.22
N PRO A 3 19.53 0.92 56.27
CA PRO A 3 19.29 2.18 55.60
C PRO A 3 19.61 2.06 54.10
N ILE A 4 18.72 2.62 53.27
CA ILE A 4 18.89 2.76 51.82
C ILE A 4 19.78 3.99 51.57
N GLY A 5 20.96 3.76 50.99
CA GLY A 5 21.89 4.83 50.59
C GLY A 5 21.45 5.50 49.29
N THR A 6 21.36 6.83 49.31
CA THR A 6 21.12 7.69 48.14
C THR A 6 22.44 7.91 47.39
N GLY A 7 22.51 7.41 46.14
CA GLY A 7 23.64 7.66 45.24
C GLY A 7 23.62 9.08 44.63
N PRO A 8 24.78 9.62 44.22
CA PRO A 8 24.89 10.99 43.72
C PRO A 8 24.30 11.16 42.31
N ALA A 9 23.65 12.31 42.10
CA ALA A 9 23.08 12.71 40.82
C ALA A 9 24.18 12.94 39.76
N ARG A 10 24.03 12.31 38.58
CA ARG A 10 24.89 12.56 37.41
C ARG A 10 24.64 13.97 36.88
N GLN A 11 25.72 14.75 36.75
CA GLN A 11 25.69 16.04 36.07
C GLN A 11 25.61 15.84 34.55
N PRO A 12 24.86 16.69 33.82
CA PRO A 12 24.82 16.65 32.36
C PRO A 12 26.18 17.08 31.78
N THR A 13 26.70 16.26 30.88
CA THR A 13 27.91 16.55 30.10
C THR A 13 27.72 17.82 29.27
N ALA A 14 28.61 18.79 29.50
CA ALA A 14 28.66 20.04 28.74
C ALA A 14 29.01 19.76 27.26
N MET A 15 28.20 20.29 26.35
CA MET A 15 28.46 20.25 24.91
C MET A 15 29.74 21.01 24.55
N HIS A 16 30.46 20.47 23.56
CA HIS A 16 31.72 21.02 23.05
C HIS A 16 31.50 22.42 22.40
N PRO A 17 32.33 23.44 22.71
CA PRO A 17 32.12 24.83 22.28
C PRO A 17 32.19 25.05 20.75
N ALA A 18 32.68 24.07 19.98
CA ALA A 18 32.66 24.12 18.52
C ALA A 18 31.24 23.95 17.93
N ILE A 19 30.34 23.25 18.63
CA ILE A 19 28.96 22.99 18.18
C ILE A 19 28.07 24.21 18.45
N GLN A 20 28.40 25.04 19.45
CA GLN A 20 27.61 26.23 19.78
C GLN A 20 27.77 27.37 18.76
N ARG A 21 28.90 27.45 18.05
CA ARG A 21 29.13 28.52 17.06
C ARG A 21 28.43 28.27 15.71
N SER A 22 28.20 27.03 15.32
CA SER A 22 27.48 26.72 14.07
C SER A 22 25.96 26.91 14.18
N LEU A 23 25.39 26.82 15.40
CA LEU A 23 23.95 27.02 15.63
C LEU A 23 23.53 28.51 15.73
N ALA A 24 24.48 29.44 15.90
CA ALA A 24 24.18 30.87 16.05
C ALA A 24 24.03 31.63 14.72
N ALA A 25 24.36 31.03 13.59
CA ALA A 25 24.31 31.66 12.26
C ALA A 25 23.01 31.39 11.49
N ILE A 26 22.06 30.64 12.06
CA ILE A 26 20.82 30.25 11.38
C ILE A 26 19.69 31.23 11.75
N PRO A 27 19.12 32.00 10.80
CA PRO A 27 18.05 32.94 11.08
C PRO A 27 16.79 32.23 11.57
N ARG A 28 16.27 32.66 12.73
CA ARG A 28 15.14 32.04 13.48
C ARG A 28 13.82 31.90 12.72
N LYS A 29 13.69 32.42 11.50
CA LYS A 29 12.47 32.31 10.68
C LYS A 29 12.36 30.99 9.90
N TRP A 30 13.40 30.16 9.89
CA TRP A 30 13.43 28.87 9.17
C TRP A 30 13.13 27.64 10.05
N LEU A 31 12.87 27.81 11.35
CA LEU A 31 12.61 26.70 12.28
C LEU A 31 11.15 26.18 12.30
N TYR A 32 10.28 26.66 11.41
CA TYR A 32 8.87 26.21 11.35
C TYR A 32 8.45 25.62 9.99
N VAL A 33 9.36 25.44 9.04
CA VAL A 33 9.06 24.81 7.75
C VAL A 33 10.19 23.85 7.39
N GLY A 34 9.93 22.55 7.53
CA GLY A 34 10.75 21.49 6.95
C GLY A 34 12.04 21.16 7.70
N GLY A 35 12.01 20.10 8.50
CA GLY A 35 13.21 19.55 9.14
C GLY A 35 13.07 18.06 9.39
N GLY A 36 13.41 17.25 8.39
CA GLY A 36 13.44 15.80 8.55
C GLY A 36 13.91 15.02 7.32
N PHE A 37 14.89 15.50 6.54
CA PHE A 37 15.46 14.67 5.45
C PHE A 37 16.91 14.98 5.04
N ILE A 38 17.70 15.71 5.84
CA ILE A 38 19.13 15.91 5.52
C ILE A 38 19.97 15.59 6.75
N GLY A 39 20.23 14.30 6.93
CA GLY A 39 21.02 13.78 8.04
C GLY A 39 21.37 12.30 7.89
N LEU A 40 21.59 11.81 6.67
CA LEU A 40 22.08 10.44 6.43
C LEU A 40 22.71 10.26 5.04
N LEU A 41 23.72 11.06 4.69
CA LEU A 41 24.45 10.91 3.41
C LEU A 41 25.97 11.08 3.50
N VAL A 42 26.63 10.60 4.57
CA VAL A 42 28.12 10.55 4.63
C VAL A 42 28.69 9.30 5.34
N LEU A 43 28.06 8.12 5.24
CA LEU A 43 28.64 6.89 5.84
C LEU A 43 28.44 5.62 4.99
N ILE A 44 28.68 5.70 3.67
CA ILE A 44 28.87 4.52 2.81
C ILE A 44 30.02 4.79 1.85
N ALA A 45 31.26 4.68 2.34
CA ALA A 45 32.46 4.73 1.49
C ALA A 45 33.64 3.91 2.06
N MET A 46 33.38 2.96 2.96
CA MET A 46 34.39 2.04 3.47
C MET A 46 33.77 0.66 3.72
N TRP A 47 33.68 -0.14 2.66
CA TRP A 47 33.72 -1.59 2.81
C TRP A 47 34.66 -2.14 1.72
N PRO A 48 35.77 -2.82 2.08
CA PRO A 48 36.73 -3.36 1.13
C PRO A 48 36.15 -4.59 0.40
N GLY A 49 36.53 -4.69 -0.88
CA GLY A 49 36.15 -5.79 -1.77
C GLY A 49 36.74 -7.14 -1.40
N GLY A 50 36.16 -8.16 -2.03
CA GLY A 50 36.65 -9.53 -2.12
C GLY A 50 36.20 -10.09 -3.46
N ASP A 51 37.17 -10.63 -4.18
CA ASP A 51 37.19 -10.96 -5.60
C ASP A 51 36.53 -12.31 -5.96
N ASP A 52 36.38 -12.50 -7.28
CA ASP A 52 36.48 -13.72 -8.10
C ASP A 52 35.53 -14.91 -7.83
N ASP A 53 34.76 -15.28 -8.87
CA ASP A 53 35.09 -16.48 -9.67
C ASP A 53 34.19 -16.59 -10.91
N GLU A 54 34.86 -16.82 -12.05
CA GLU A 54 34.32 -17.28 -13.32
C GLU A 54 33.93 -18.76 -13.19
N ASP A 55 32.79 -19.20 -13.74
CA ASP A 55 32.81 -20.44 -14.53
C ASP A 55 31.67 -20.52 -15.56
N SER A 56 32.10 -20.99 -16.72
CA SER A 56 31.39 -21.22 -17.96
C SER A 56 30.67 -22.57 -17.94
N GLY A 57 29.46 -22.61 -18.51
CA GLY A 57 28.70 -23.85 -18.68
C GLY A 57 27.73 -23.77 -19.84
N ASP A 58 28.28 -23.95 -21.04
CA ASP A 58 27.58 -24.24 -22.28
C ASP A 58 26.87 -25.60 -22.16
N GLY A 59 25.60 -25.69 -22.58
CA GLY A 59 24.73 -26.82 -22.29
C GLY A 59 23.52 -26.89 -23.21
N ASP A 60 23.81 -27.36 -24.42
CA ASP A 60 22.96 -27.60 -25.57
C ASP A 60 21.86 -28.67 -25.36
N ASP A 61 20.82 -28.54 -26.19
CA ASP A 61 19.84 -29.52 -26.66
C ASP A 61 18.85 -30.25 -25.73
N GLY A 62 17.56 -30.22 -26.15
CA GLY A 62 16.60 -31.26 -25.74
C GLY A 62 15.11 -30.97 -25.92
N VAL A 63 14.65 -30.72 -27.14
CA VAL A 63 13.21 -30.80 -27.50
C VAL A 63 12.72 -32.24 -27.34
N VAL A 64 11.66 -32.45 -26.53
CA VAL A 64 10.79 -33.63 -26.68
C VAL A 64 9.33 -33.19 -26.58
N VAL A 65 8.67 -33.21 -27.74
CA VAL A 65 7.22 -33.10 -27.90
C VAL A 65 6.65 -34.52 -27.81
N GLY A 66 5.76 -34.77 -26.85
CA GLY A 66 5.05 -36.04 -26.71
C GLY A 66 3.54 -35.78 -26.62
N ALA A 67 2.84 -36.13 -27.69
CA ALA A 67 1.39 -36.17 -27.76
C ALA A 67 0.90 -37.64 -27.75
N GLY A 68 -0.29 -37.85 -27.20
CA GLY A 68 -1.04 -39.11 -27.19
C GLY A 68 -0.97 -39.82 -25.83
N ASP A 69 -1.95 -40.56 -25.38
CA ASP A 69 -3.28 -40.91 -25.88
C ASP A 69 -3.94 -41.76 -24.77
N ASP A 70 -5.26 -41.72 -24.69
CA ASP A 70 -6.20 -42.71 -24.16
C ASP A 70 -5.96 -43.48 -22.83
N GLY A 71 -6.93 -43.28 -21.92
CA GLY A 71 -7.90 -44.33 -21.61
C GLY A 71 -7.44 -45.53 -20.77
N GLY A 72 -7.58 -45.44 -19.44
CA GLY A 72 -7.41 -46.59 -18.54
C GLY A 72 -8.25 -46.50 -17.28
N LYS A 73 -9.46 -47.05 -17.33
CA LYS A 73 -10.37 -47.25 -16.19
C LYS A 73 -10.00 -48.55 -15.45
N ALA A 74 -9.54 -48.43 -14.21
CA ALA A 74 -9.55 -49.47 -13.18
C ALA A 74 -9.49 -48.73 -11.82
N GLY A 75 -10.44 -48.83 -10.90
CA GLY A 75 -11.08 -50.05 -10.43
C GLY A 75 -10.20 -50.71 -9.37
N GLY A 76 -9.84 -49.99 -8.31
CA GLY A 76 -9.03 -50.48 -7.21
C GLY A 76 -9.53 -49.93 -5.88
N ASP A 77 -10.44 -50.67 -5.24
CA ASP A 77 -10.69 -50.61 -3.80
C ASP A 77 -9.40 -51.07 -3.11
N GLY A 78 -8.65 -50.11 -2.57
CA GLY A 78 -7.42 -50.30 -1.82
C GLY A 78 -7.39 -49.28 -0.70
N ASP A 79 -8.24 -49.50 0.30
CA ASP A 79 -8.31 -48.78 1.57
C ASP A 79 -7.07 -49.17 2.41
N GLU A 80 -5.89 -48.78 1.94
CA GLU A 80 -4.65 -48.74 2.72
C GLU A 80 -4.40 -47.27 3.04
N ALA A 81 -4.96 -46.83 4.17
CA ALA A 81 -4.62 -45.56 4.78
C ALA A 81 -3.10 -45.53 5.03
N GLU A 82 -2.37 -44.88 4.11
CA GLU A 82 -0.99 -44.53 4.38
C GLU A 82 -0.96 -43.74 5.71
N PRO A 83 -0.07 -44.12 6.65
CA PRO A 83 0.05 -43.38 7.89
C PRO A 83 0.43 -41.94 7.54
N ASP A 84 -0.52 -41.05 7.77
CA ASP A 84 -0.38 -39.60 7.63
C ASP A 84 0.83 -39.16 8.47
N THR A 85 2.02 -39.16 7.85
CA THR A 85 3.27 -38.74 8.48
C THR A 85 3.21 -37.23 8.63
N LYS A 86 2.41 -36.78 9.60
CA LYS A 86 2.37 -35.39 10.05
C LYS A 86 3.81 -34.96 10.25
N LYS A 87 4.24 -33.98 9.45
CA LYS A 87 5.54 -33.32 9.64
C LYS A 87 5.69 -32.99 11.12
N PRO A 88 6.86 -33.24 11.73
CA PRO A 88 7.06 -32.93 13.14
C PRO A 88 6.79 -31.44 13.33
N GLY A 89 5.72 -31.14 14.05
CA GLY A 89 5.29 -29.79 14.39
C GLY A 89 5.84 -29.35 15.73
N VAL A 90 5.58 -28.09 16.06
CA VAL A 90 5.93 -27.56 17.39
C VAL A 90 5.15 -28.28 18.47
N ASP A 91 5.82 -28.50 19.59
CA ASP A 91 5.21 -29.06 20.79
C ASP A 91 4.03 -28.19 21.29
N PRO A 92 2.86 -28.79 21.61
CA PRO A 92 1.67 -28.05 22.04
C PRO A 92 1.86 -27.17 23.28
N ASP A 93 2.69 -27.59 24.24
CA ASP A 93 2.93 -26.81 25.46
C ASP A 93 3.71 -25.53 25.15
N THR A 94 4.59 -25.57 24.14
CA THR A 94 5.30 -24.39 23.65
C THR A 94 4.31 -23.38 23.04
N LEU A 95 3.37 -23.84 22.20
CA LEU A 95 2.35 -22.97 21.61
C LEU A 95 1.45 -22.35 22.69
N LEU A 96 1.05 -23.14 23.69
CA LEU A 96 0.24 -22.66 24.81
C LEU A 96 0.96 -21.57 25.63
N ALA A 97 2.25 -21.75 25.90
CA ALA A 97 3.06 -20.76 26.61
C ALA A 97 3.17 -19.44 25.83
N ILE A 98 3.34 -19.52 24.50
CA ILE A 98 3.33 -18.34 23.62
C ILE A 98 1.97 -17.64 23.67
N ASP A 99 0.87 -18.39 23.56
CA ASP A 99 -0.50 -17.83 23.58
C ASP A 99 -0.82 -17.16 24.92
N GLN A 100 -0.33 -17.72 26.03
CA GLN A 100 -0.46 -17.11 27.36
C GLN A 100 0.29 -15.77 27.44
N ALA A 101 1.51 -15.69 26.88
CA ALA A 101 2.28 -14.45 26.81
C ALA A 101 1.58 -13.38 25.94
N LEU A 102 1.07 -13.77 24.77
CA LEU A 102 0.32 -12.91 23.86
C LEU A 102 -0.98 -12.39 24.48
N THR A 103 -1.73 -13.25 25.17
CA THR A 103 -2.97 -12.87 25.88
C THR A 103 -2.67 -11.86 26.99
N SER A 104 -1.51 -12.00 27.64
CA SER A 104 -1.03 -11.07 28.66
C SER A 104 -0.42 -9.79 28.07
N LYS A 105 -0.44 -9.62 26.74
CA LYS A 105 0.17 -8.51 25.99
C LYS A 105 1.65 -8.31 26.30
N ASN A 106 2.36 -9.42 26.56
CA ASN A 106 3.79 -9.43 26.76
C ASN A 106 4.47 -9.96 25.49
N ASP A 107 4.52 -9.11 24.47
CA ASP A 107 5.02 -9.45 23.13
C ASP A 107 6.51 -9.81 23.13
N ASP A 108 7.33 -9.17 23.96
CA ASP A 108 8.75 -9.52 24.11
C ASP A 108 8.91 -10.96 24.64
N ALA A 109 8.16 -11.34 25.68
CA ALA A 109 8.21 -12.70 26.21
C ALA A 109 7.68 -13.74 25.20
N ALA A 110 6.65 -13.40 24.43
CA ALA A 110 6.18 -14.25 23.34
C ALA A 110 7.28 -14.46 22.29
N LEU A 111 7.95 -13.39 21.85
CA LEU A 111 9.05 -13.48 20.88
C LEU A 111 10.23 -14.30 21.40
N ASP A 112 10.59 -14.17 22.68
CA ASP A 112 11.66 -14.96 23.28
C ASP A 112 11.35 -16.47 23.32
N LEU A 113 10.08 -16.85 23.47
CA LEU A 113 9.62 -18.24 23.34
C LEU A 113 9.57 -18.71 21.89
N ILE A 114 9.16 -17.84 20.96
CA ILE A 114 9.00 -18.16 19.53
C ILE A 114 10.35 -18.41 18.86
N ARG A 115 11.38 -17.59 19.11
CA ARG A 115 12.70 -17.69 18.43
C ARG A 115 13.31 -19.10 18.46
N PRO A 116 13.53 -19.76 19.62
CA PRO A 116 14.11 -21.10 19.64
C PRO A 116 13.21 -22.16 18.99
N ALA A 117 11.89 -21.94 18.96
CA ALA A 117 10.96 -22.82 18.25
C ALA A 117 11.08 -22.63 16.72
N ARG A 118 11.20 -21.39 16.25
CA ARG A 118 11.42 -21.04 14.83
C ARG A 118 12.74 -21.57 14.30
N ASP A 119 13.80 -21.59 15.12
CA ASP A 119 15.09 -22.17 14.73
C ASP A 119 14.97 -23.68 14.40
N LYS A 120 14.06 -24.39 15.08
CA LYS A 120 13.79 -25.82 14.85
C LYS A 120 12.75 -26.04 13.76
N PHE A 121 11.75 -25.17 13.68
CA PHE A 121 10.59 -25.28 12.79
C PHE A 121 10.37 -23.98 11.99
N PRO A 122 11.28 -23.64 11.06
CA PRO A 122 11.30 -22.33 10.39
C PRO A 122 10.15 -22.10 9.40
N ASN A 123 9.34 -23.11 9.12
CA ASN A 123 8.20 -23.02 8.21
C ASN A 123 6.89 -23.47 8.88
N ASP A 124 6.87 -23.59 10.22
CA ASP A 124 5.63 -23.92 10.91
C ASP A 124 4.64 -22.73 10.83
N PRO A 125 3.45 -22.91 10.23
CA PRO A 125 2.49 -21.82 10.03
C PRO A 125 1.93 -21.27 11.36
N GLN A 126 1.82 -22.11 12.39
CA GLN A 126 1.30 -21.71 13.69
C GLN A 126 2.29 -20.83 14.45
N LEU A 127 3.60 -21.07 14.30
CA LEU A 127 4.63 -20.15 14.80
C LEU A 127 4.68 -18.85 14.00
N LEU A 128 4.60 -18.90 12.67
CA LEU A 128 4.61 -17.70 11.82
C LEU A 128 3.45 -16.77 12.17
N TRP A 129 2.25 -17.33 12.37
CA TRP A 129 1.10 -16.58 12.84
C TRP A 129 1.38 -15.91 14.20
N ARG A 130 1.80 -16.68 15.22
CA ARG A 130 2.07 -16.13 16.56
C ARG A 130 3.18 -15.08 16.57
N GLU A 131 4.21 -15.24 15.73
CA GLU A 131 5.27 -14.26 15.54
C GLU A 131 4.70 -12.97 14.94
N GLY A 132 3.88 -13.09 13.90
CA GLY A 132 3.15 -11.96 13.30
C GLY A 132 2.27 -11.23 14.31
N LYS A 133 1.53 -11.97 15.15
CA LYS A 133 0.70 -11.42 16.24
C LYS A 133 1.54 -10.66 17.27
N ALA A 134 2.65 -11.23 17.74
CA ALA A 134 3.57 -10.57 18.67
C ALA A 134 4.11 -9.25 18.09
N LEU A 135 4.61 -9.31 16.85
CA LEU A 135 5.17 -8.16 16.14
C LEU A 135 4.14 -7.07 15.85
N ALA A 136 2.88 -7.43 15.60
CA ALA A 136 1.79 -6.48 15.36
C ALA A 136 1.42 -5.68 16.63
N LEU A 137 1.64 -6.24 17.83
CA LEU A 137 1.43 -5.54 19.11
C LEU A 137 2.48 -4.46 19.37
N GLN A 138 3.66 -4.58 18.74
CA GLN A 138 4.73 -3.61 18.89
C GLN A 138 4.38 -2.26 18.25
N ARG A 139 4.88 -1.18 18.86
CA ARG A 139 4.60 0.18 18.39
C ARG A 139 5.32 0.53 17.08
N ALA A 140 6.49 -0.06 16.85
CA ALA A 140 7.35 0.30 15.72
C ALA A 140 6.72 -0.06 14.37
N LYS A 141 6.86 0.82 13.39
CA LYS A 141 6.40 0.56 12.01
C LYS A 141 7.10 -0.66 11.41
N SER A 142 8.40 -0.80 11.62
CA SER A 142 9.18 -1.94 11.13
C SER A 142 8.62 -3.28 11.64
N SER A 143 8.26 -3.36 12.92
CA SER A 143 7.65 -4.56 13.49
C SER A 143 6.33 -4.91 12.81
N LYS A 144 5.48 -3.93 12.51
CA LYS A 144 4.22 -4.15 11.79
C LYS A 144 4.42 -4.57 10.33
N VAL A 145 5.45 -4.07 9.66
CA VAL A 145 5.84 -4.55 8.33
C VAL A 145 6.25 -6.01 8.40
N THR A 146 7.15 -6.36 9.33
CA THR A 146 7.56 -7.76 9.53
C THR A 146 6.39 -8.64 9.97
N ALA A 147 5.42 -8.10 10.72
CA ALA A 147 4.20 -8.83 11.06
C ALA A 147 3.41 -9.22 9.80
N LEU A 148 3.18 -8.30 8.86
CA LEU A 148 2.52 -8.60 7.59
C LEU A 148 3.29 -9.65 6.77
N GLU A 149 4.63 -9.56 6.75
CA GLU A 149 5.47 -10.58 6.11
C GLU A 149 5.28 -11.95 6.75
N ARG A 150 5.22 -12.03 8.08
CA ARG A 150 4.99 -13.30 8.82
C ARG A 150 3.59 -13.87 8.57
N TYR A 151 2.56 -13.04 8.53
CA TYR A 151 1.21 -13.47 8.13
C TYR A 151 1.19 -14.01 6.69
N GLY A 152 1.86 -13.32 5.76
CA GLY A 152 2.00 -13.78 4.38
C GLY A 152 2.74 -15.12 4.28
N GLN A 153 3.83 -15.29 5.02
CA GLN A 153 4.54 -16.57 5.09
C GLN A 153 3.68 -17.67 5.72
N ALA A 154 2.88 -17.37 6.74
CA ALA A 154 1.97 -18.34 7.33
C ALA A 154 0.95 -18.85 6.30
N LEU A 155 0.38 -17.94 5.49
CA LEU A 155 -0.53 -18.27 4.39
C LEU A 155 0.16 -19.09 3.28
N ASP A 156 1.42 -18.80 2.96
CA ASP A 156 2.18 -19.60 1.99
C ASP A 156 2.36 -21.06 2.45
N GLN A 157 2.48 -21.28 3.76
CA GLN A 157 2.63 -22.61 4.35
C GLN A 157 1.29 -23.31 4.58
N ASN A 158 0.24 -22.55 4.89
CA ASN A 158 -1.11 -23.06 5.09
C ASN A 158 -2.16 -22.04 4.59
N PRO A 159 -2.63 -22.16 3.34
CA PRO A 159 -3.63 -21.25 2.77
C PRO A 159 -4.96 -21.26 3.53
N ASP A 160 -5.34 -22.38 4.13
CA ASP A 160 -6.61 -22.54 4.86
C ASP A 160 -6.68 -21.67 6.13
N LEU A 161 -5.55 -21.11 6.58
CA LEU A 161 -5.54 -20.13 7.68
C LEU A 161 -6.42 -18.92 7.38
N ILE A 162 -6.65 -18.58 6.12
CA ILE A 162 -7.52 -17.44 5.79
C ILE A 162 -8.98 -17.67 6.19
N GLU A 163 -9.40 -18.93 6.32
CA GLU A 163 -10.74 -19.32 6.76
C GLU A 163 -10.87 -19.37 8.28
N ASP A 164 -9.75 -19.31 9.02
CA ASP A 164 -9.75 -19.20 10.48
C ASP A 164 -10.20 -17.78 10.89
N PRO A 165 -11.32 -17.63 11.62
CA PRO A 165 -11.86 -16.32 11.97
C PRO A 165 -10.92 -15.48 12.84
N ASP A 166 -10.16 -16.12 13.74
CA ASP A 166 -9.25 -15.41 14.64
C ASP A 166 -8.02 -14.92 13.87
N PHE A 167 -7.46 -15.77 12.99
CA PHE A 167 -6.37 -15.38 12.09
C PHE A 167 -6.78 -14.19 11.22
N TYR A 168 -7.92 -14.31 10.55
CA TYR A 168 -8.38 -13.28 9.62
C TYR A 168 -8.72 -11.98 10.35
N ALA A 169 -9.33 -12.04 11.54
CA ALA A 169 -9.63 -10.84 12.33
C ALA A 169 -8.35 -10.06 12.70
N GLU A 170 -7.31 -10.77 13.11
CA GLU A 170 -6.01 -10.17 13.46
C GLU A 170 -5.30 -9.58 12.25
N LEU A 171 -5.25 -10.33 11.14
CA LEU A 171 -4.67 -9.86 9.90
C LEU A 171 -5.44 -8.64 9.35
N ASN A 172 -6.76 -8.69 9.31
CA ASN A 172 -7.60 -7.58 8.82
C ASN A 172 -7.43 -6.31 9.68
N ALA A 173 -7.23 -6.43 10.99
CA ALA A 173 -6.90 -5.29 11.85
C ALA A 173 -5.56 -4.64 11.45
N LEU A 174 -4.57 -5.46 11.07
CA LEU A 174 -3.25 -5.00 10.62
C LEU A 174 -3.30 -4.40 9.20
N LEU A 175 -4.05 -5.01 8.27
CA LEU A 175 -4.24 -4.50 6.90
C LEU A 175 -4.77 -3.06 6.90
N ARG A 176 -5.69 -2.74 7.81
CA ARG A 176 -6.30 -1.41 7.96
C ARG A 176 -5.38 -0.36 8.57
N ASN A 177 -4.16 -0.73 8.95
CA ASN A 177 -3.23 0.19 9.55
C ASN A 177 -2.56 1.08 8.48
N SER A 178 -2.92 2.36 8.47
CA SER A 178 -2.38 3.33 7.50
C SER A 178 -0.85 3.50 7.52
N THR A 179 -0.17 3.11 8.62
CA THR A 179 1.30 3.20 8.71
C THR A 179 2.03 2.17 7.86
N VAL A 180 1.37 1.07 7.49
CA VAL A 180 1.89 -0.05 6.69
C VAL A 180 1.00 -0.35 5.49
N GLN A 181 0.26 0.66 5.01
CA GLN A 181 -0.76 0.51 3.96
C GLN A 181 -0.20 -0.09 2.66
N GLU A 182 0.97 0.37 2.20
CA GLU A 182 1.61 -0.14 0.99
C GLU A 182 1.91 -1.66 1.10
N GLN A 183 2.45 -2.08 2.25
CA GLN A 183 2.75 -3.49 2.51
C GLN A 183 1.45 -4.32 2.64
N ALA A 184 0.41 -3.74 3.23
CA ALA A 184 -0.90 -4.37 3.33
C ALA A 184 -1.57 -4.55 1.94
N ILE A 185 -1.48 -3.56 1.06
CA ILE A 185 -1.94 -3.65 -0.33
C ILE A 185 -1.18 -4.76 -1.05
N ASN A 186 0.15 -4.78 -0.95
CA ASN A 186 0.96 -5.82 -1.60
C ASN A 186 0.58 -7.22 -1.11
N LEU A 187 0.39 -7.41 0.19
CA LEU A 187 -0.05 -8.69 0.74
C LEU A 187 -1.44 -9.09 0.21
N ALA A 188 -2.40 -8.15 0.21
CA ALA A 188 -3.74 -8.39 -0.29
C ALA A 188 -3.76 -8.81 -1.77
N LEU A 189 -3.02 -8.09 -2.62
CA LEU A 189 -2.92 -8.37 -4.05
C LEU A 189 -2.21 -9.68 -4.36
N GLN A 190 -1.23 -10.08 -3.55
CA GLN A 190 -0.38 -11.24 -3.87
C GLN A 190 -0.84 -12.55 -3.23
N LYS A 191 -1.45 -12.49 -2.04
CA LYS A 191 -1.65 -13.69 -1.21
C LYS A 191 -3.08 -13.91 -0.71
N LEU A 192 -3.93 -12.88 -0.65
CA LEU A 192 -5.26 -13.03 -0.07
C LEU A 192 -6.34 -13.40 -1.10
N GLY A 193 -6.09 -13.12 -2.38
CA GLY A 193 -7.08 -13.31 -3.44
C GLY A 193 -8.44 -12.70 -3.06
N PRO A 194 -9.56 -13.42 -3.28
CA PRO A 194 -10.90 -12.93 -2.93
C PRO A 194 -11.07 -12.48 -1.47
N SER A 195 -10.38 -13.11 -0.52
CA SER A 195 -10.45 -12.76 0.90
C SER A 195 -9.87 -11.36 1.18
N GLY A 196 -9.00 -10.85 0.31
CA GLY A 196 -8.47 -9.49 0.37
C GLY A 196 -9.41 -8.42 -0.20
N HIS A 197 -10.42 -8.79 -1.01
CA HIS A 197 -11.20 -7.83 -1.80
C HIS A 197 -11.98 -6.84 -0.93
N LYS A 198 -12.50 -7.27 0.23
CA LYS A 198 -13.20 -6.37 1.16
C LYS A 198 -12.30 -5.22 1.61
N PHE A 199 -11.07 -5.52 2.00
CA PHE A 199 -10.09 -4.51 2.39
C PHE A 199 -9.75 -3.58 1.22
N LEU A 200 -9.51 -4.15 0.03
CA LEU A 200 -9.20 -3.40 -1.18
C LEU A 200 -10.34 -2.45 -1.61
N LEU A 201 -11.59 -2.91 -1.56
CA LEU A 201 -12.78 -2.10 -1.86
C LEU A 201 -12.87 -0.87 -0.96
N GLU A 202 -12.59 -1.03 0.34
CA GLU A 202 -12.61 0.08 1.29
C GLU A 202 -11.52 1.12 1.03
N LEU A 203 -10.42 0.76 0.36
CA LEU A 203 -9.36 1.69 0.00
C LEU A 203 -9.68 2.50 -1.26
N VAL A 204 -10.40 1.92 -2.21
CA VAL A 204 -10.73 2.59 -3.49
C VAL A 204 -12.04 3.37 -3.44
N ASN A 205 -12.98 2.99 -2.58
CA ASN A 205 -14.26 3.69 -2.39
C ASN A 205 -14.18 4.76 -1.29
N VAL A 206 -13.12 5.57 -1.27
CA VAL A 206 -12.89 6.60 -0.25
C VAL A 206 -13.31 7.99 -0.75
N ASP A 207 -14.34 8.55 -0.13
CA ASP A 207 -14.86 9.88 -0.45
C ASP A 207 -13.92 11.03 -0.06
N ASP A 208 -13.12 10.85 1.01
CA ASP A 208 -12.20 11.88 1.50
C ASP A 208 -10.97 12.02 0.58
N PRO A 209 -10.80 13.13 -0.15
CA PRO A 209 -9.69 13.32 -1.09
C PRO A 209 -8.30 13.20 -0.44
N LYS A 210 -8.20 13.39 0.88
CA LYS A 210 -6.93 13.32 1.63
C LYS A 210 -6.50 11.89 1.97
N LYS A 211 -7.41 10.93 1.85
CA LYS A 211 -7.19 9.52 2.19
C LYS A 211 -7.16 8.60 0.97
N VAL A 212 -7.42 9.15 -0.21
CA VAL A 212 -7.36 8.40 -1.47
C VAL A 212 -5.94 7.91 -1.69
N LEU A 213 -5.81 6.65 -2.12
CA LEU A 213 -4.55 6.09 -2.60
C LEU A 213 -3.96 6.95 -3.72
N ASP A 214 -2.63 6.88 -3.89
CA ASP A 214 -2.03 7.46 -5.09
C ASP A 214 -2.51 6.75 -6.36
N TRP A 215 -2.23 7.35 -7.52
CA TRP A 215 -2.73 6.85 -8.80
C TRP A 215 -2.28 5.41 -9.07
N VAL A 216 -1.01 5.08 -8.78
CA VAL A 216 -0.41 3.79 -9.11
C VAL A 216 -1.01 2.69 -8.23
N ASP A 217 -1.03 2.88 -6.92
CA ASP A 217 -1.60 1.89 -6.01
C ASP A 217 -3.11 1.74 -6.21
N ARG A 218 -3.83 2.84 -6.45
CA ARG A 218 -5.26 2.76 -6.75
C ARG A 218 -5.55 1.94 -8.01
N HIS A 219 -4.81 2.16 -9.10
CA HIS A 219 -5.00 1.39 -10.35
C HIS A 219 -4.59 -0.07 -10.22
N ARG A 220 -3.56 -0.39 -9.43
CA ARG A 220 -3.22 -1.78 -9.09
C ARG A 220 -4.39 -2.46 -8.38
N VAL A 221 -4.99 -1.80 -7.40
CA VAL A 221 -6.15 -2.31 -6.67
C VAL A 221 -7.39 -2.43 -7.56
N LEU A 222 -7.70 -1.41 -8.36
CA LEU A 222 -8.83 -1.46 -9.30
C LEU A 222 -8.68 -2.57 -10.34
N THR A 223 -7.46 -2.83 -10.81
CA THR A 223 -7.17 -3.93 -11.74
C THR A 223 -7.49 -5.28 -11.11
N GLU A 224 -7.07 -5.50 -9.85
CA GLU A 224 -7.38 -6.73 -9.13
C GLU A 224 -8.88 -6.89 -8.90
N LEU A 225 -9.57 -5.84 -8.42
CA LEU A 225 -11.01 -5.88 -8.20
C LEU A 225 -11.80 -6.07 -9.50
N ASN A 226 -11.23 -5.66 -10.63
CA ASN A 226 -11.80 -5.90 -11.96
C ASN A 226 -11.63 -7.34 -12.45
N SER A 227 -10.89 -8.21 -11.75
CA SER A 227 -10.83 -9.64 -12.09
C SER A 227 -12.05 -10.42 -11.57
N SER A 228 -12.79 -9.88 -10.60
CA SER A 228 -13.94 -10.52 -9.95
C SER A 228 -15.25 -9.78 -10.25
N GLU A 229 -16.23 -10.49 -10.82
CA GLU A 229 -17.55 -9.92 -11.14
C GLU A 229 -18.27 -9.37 -9.90
N GLU A 230 -18.12 -10.02 -8.75
CA GLU A 230 -18.73 -9.56 -7.50
C GLU A 230 -18.10 -8.26 -7.01
N SER A 231 -16.77 -8.16 -7.08
CA SER A 231 -16.05 -6.96 -6.65
C SER A 231 -16.25 -5.79 -7.60
N GLN A 232 -16.29 -6.04 -8.92
CA GLN A 232 -16.61 -5.03 -9.92
C GLN A 232 -17.91 -4.28 -9.63
N LYS A 233 -18.94 -4.98 -9.15
CA LYS A 233 -20.25 -4.40 -8.81
C LYS A 233 -20.21 -3.50 -7.57
N LEU A 234 -19.19 -3.67 -6.72
CA LEU A 234 -19.03 -2.93 -5.46
C LEU A 234 -18.07 -1.75 -5.60
N VAL A 235 -17.28 -1.68 -6.68
CA VAL A 235 -16.43 -0.52 -6.95
C VAL A 235 -17.29 0.67 -7.35
N ASP A 236 -17.08 1.82 -6.72
CA ASP A 236 -17.63 3.09 -7.16
C ASP A 236 -16.82 3.62 -8.35
N TRP A 237 -17.18 3.18 -9.55
CA TRP A 237 -16.51 3.55 -10.79
C TRP A 237 -16.65 5.04 -11.12
N GLN A 238 -17.76 5.67 -10.72
CA GLN A 238 -17.96 7.11 -10.94
C GLN A 238 -16.98 7.93 -10.11
N LEU A 239 -16.89 7.62 -8.81
CA LEU A 239 -15.91 8.22 -7.92
C LEU A 239 -14.48 8.01 -8.42
N ASN A 240 -14.11 6.76 -8.74
CA ASN A 240 -12.76 6.43 -9.17
C ASN A 240 -12.37 7.11 -10.49
N LEU A 241 -13.31 7.24 -11.44
CA LEU A 241 -13.07 7.95 -12.68
C LEU A 241 -12.92 9.46 -12.45
N ALA A 242 -13.71 10.06 -11.55
CA ALA A 242 -13.49 11.45 -11.15
C ALA A 242 -12.14 11.64 -10.44
N ARG A 243 -11.65 10.65 -9.69
CA ARG A 243 -10.30 10.69 -9.11
C ARG A 243 -9.21 10.61 -10.16
N ASP A 244 -9.36 9.80 -11.20
CA ASP A 244 -8.41 9.75 -12.32
C ASP A 244 -8.18 11.14 -12.92
N LEU A 245 -9.26 11.92 -13.05
CA LEU A 245 -9.20 13.27 -13.61
C LEU A 245 -8.28 14.20 -12.81
N TYR A 246 -8.36 14.13 -11.49
CA TYR A 246 -7.53 14.95 -10.59
C TYR A 246 -6.14 14.37 -10.32
N GLN A 247 -5.99 13.05 -10.45
CA GLN A 247 -4.74 12.35 -10.17
C GLN A 247 -3.88 12.11 -11.41
N ALA A 248 -4.39 12.36 -12.63
CA ALA A 248 -3.65 12.18 -13.87
C ALA A 248 -2.25 12.82 -13.87
N PRO A 249 -2.00 14.03 -13.30
CA PRO A 249 -0.65 14.59 -13.21
C PRO A 249 0.37 13.73 -12.43
N LYS A 250 -0.09 12.76 -11.63
CA LYS A 250 0.73 11.83 -10.84
C LYS A 250 0.84 10.44 -11.48
N ALA A 251 0.15 10.21 -12.60
CA ALA A 251 0.26 8.95 -13.32
C ALA A 251 1.63 8.82 -14.00
N PRO A 252 2.11 7.60 -14.31
CA PRO A 252 3.34 7.41 -15.08
C PRO A 252 3.28 8.04 -16.48
N LYS A 253 2.10 8.09 -17.11
CA LYS A 253 1.83 8.76 -18.39
C LYS A 253 0.68 9.78 -18.21
N PRO A 254 0.96 11.00 -17.69
CA PRO A 254 -0.08 11.95 -17.31
C PRO A 254 -1.05 12.36 -18.41
N CYS A 255 -0.55 12.63 -19.61
CA CYS A 255 -1.38 13.12 -20.70
C CYS A 255 -2.29 12.03 -21.25
N ILE A 256 -1.78 10.80 -21.38
CA ILE A 256 -2.57 9.61 -21.74
C ILE A 256 -3.64 9.35 -20.68
N ALA A 257 -3.27 9.30 -19.39
CA ALA A 257 -4.23 9.06 -18.30
C ALA A 257 -5.35 10.11 -18.29
N PHE A 258 -5.02 11.39 -18.47
CA PHE A 258 -6.01 12.47 -18.55
C PHE A 258 -6.92 12.33 -19.77
N ARG A 259 -6.35 12.07 -20.95
CA ARG A 259 -7.12 11.85 -22.19
C ARG A 259 -8.12 10.70 -22.02
N ASP A 260 -7.65 9.56 -21.54
CA ASP A 260 -8.46 8.34 -21.43
C ASP A 260 -9.57 8.53 -20.39
N THR A 261 -9.29 9.28 -19.33
CA THR A 261 -10.30 9.70 -18.35
C THR A 261 -11.38 10.57 -19.00
N LEU A 262 -11.00 11.56 -19.82
CA LEU A 262 -11.94 12.40 -20.55
C LEU A 262 -12.80 11.59 -21.53
N ASP A 263 -12.22 10.59 -22.21
CA ASP A 263 -12.97 9.68 -23.07
C ASP A 263 -13.98 8.84 -22.30
N ALA A 264 -13.57 8.29 -21.16
CA ALA A 264 -14.46 7.51 -20.30
C ALA A 264 -15.60 8.36 -19.73
N ILE A 265 -15.33 9.60 -19.30
CA ILE A 265 -16.36 10.54 -18.82
C ILE A 265 -17.33 10.92 -19.96
N SER A 266 -16.80 11.23 -21.14
CA SER A 266 -17.61 11.53 -22.34
C SER A 266 -18.54 10.38 -22.71
N LYS A 267 -18.04 9.13 -22.62
CA LYS A 267 -18.83 7.92 -22.89
C LYS A 267 -19.86 7.61 -21.80
N ALA A 268 -19.53 7.87 -20.54
CA ALA A 268 -20.45 7.63 -19.43
C ALA A 268 -21.65 8.59 -19.47
N GLU A 269 -21.44 9.82 -19.96
CA GLU A 269 -22.46 10.87 -20.08
C GLU A 269 -23.31 10.95 -18.81
N ASP A 270 -22.65 11.19 -17.67
CA ASP A 270 -23.31 11.20 -16.35
C ASP A 270 -23.26 12.59 -15.71
N VAL A 271 -24.38 12.99 -15.10
CA VAL A 271 -24.53 14.28 -14.39
C VAL A 271 -23.52 14.44 -13.26
N TYR A 272 -23.09 13.33 -12.63
CA TYR A 272 -22.07 13.32 -11.59
C TYR A 272 -20.77 14.03 -12.01
N PHE A 273 -20.35 13.87 -13.27
CA PHE A 273 -19.11 14.45 -13.76
C PHE A 273 -19.19 15.94 -14.07
N VAL A 274 -20.39 16.55 -14.09
CA VAL A 274 -20.55 17.97 -14.42
C VAL A 274 -19.76 18.84 -13.45
N GLU A 275 -19.84 18.60 -12.13
CA GLU A 275 -19.07 19.41 -11.18
C GLU A 275 -17.55 19.28 -11.36
N HIS A 276 -17.11 18.09 -11.76
CA HIS A 276 -15.69 17.77 -11.85
C HIS A 276 -15.07 18.38 -13.11
N ILE A 277 -15.76 18.26 -14.24
CA ILE A 277 -15.33 18.79 -15.54
C ILE A 277 -15.40 20.34 -15.59
N PHE A 278 -16.38 20.93 -14.92
CA PHE A 278 -16.53 22.39 -14.82
C PHE A 278 -15.74 23.02 -13.67
N ASN A 279 -14.98 22.23 -12.91
CA ASN A 279 -14.09 22.75 -11.88
C ASN A 279 -13.04 23.68 -12.50
N SER A 280 -13.00 24.94 -12.06
CA SER A 280 -12.08 25.96 -12.60
C SER A 280 -10.60 25.69 -12.31
N LYS A 281 -10.30 24.78 -11.38
CA LYS A 281 -8.94 24.34 -11.07
C LYS A 281 -8.51 23.12 -11.89
N LEU A 282 -9.42 22.53 -12.65
CA LEU A 282 -9.09 21.42 -13.53
C LEU A 282 -8.35 21.96 -14.74
N THR A 283 -7.06 21.66 -14.80
CA THR A 283 -6.17 21.97 -15.91
C THR A 283 -5.57 20.68 -16.46
N PRO A 284 -5.43 20.54 -17.78
CA PRO A 284 -4.66 19.43 -18.35
C PRO A 284 -3.25 19.36 -17.75
N PRO A 285 -2.67 18.15 -17.59
CA PRO A 285 -1.29 18.00 -17.15
C PRO A 285 -0.32 18.61 -18.17
N GLU A 286 0.79 19.13 -17.66
CA GLU A 286 1.91 19.56 -18.49
C GLU A 286 2.77 18.35 -18.88
N PHE A 287 3.32 18.37 -20.09
CA PHE A 287 4.28 17.36 -20.50
C PHE A 287 5.53 17.42 -19.64
N THR A 288 5.85 16.30 -18.99
CA THR A 288 7.17 16.13 -18.35
C THR A 288 8.04 15.30 -19.29
N SER A 289 9.19 15.86 -19.68
CA SER A 289 10.11 15.21 -20.62
C SER A 289 10.52 13.83 -20.08
N GLY A 290 10.28 12.76 -20.86
CA GLY A 290 10.66 11.40 -20.46
C GLY A 290 9.99 10.29 -21.26
N ASP A 291 8.80 10.55 -21.83
CA ASP A 291 8.06 9.59 -22.65
C ASP A 291 7.51 10.29 -23.91
N ALA A 292 8.03 9.93 -25.08
CA ALA A 292 7.63 10.54 -26.34
C ALA A 292 6.14 10.29 -26.68
N GLU A 293 5.61 9.11 -26.31
CA GLU A 293 4.22 8.75 -26.57
C GLU A 293 3.27 9.63 -25.75
N ASP A 294 3.61 9.91 -24.49
CA ASP A 294 2.80 10.79 -23.64
C ASP A 294 2.83 12.24 -24.16
N GLY A 295 4.00 12.70 -24.62
CA GLY A 295 4.20 14.05 -25.14
C GLY A 295 3.36 14.38 -26.38
N GLU A 296 3.20 13.42 -27.29
CA GLU A 296 2.35 13.58 -28.48
C GLU A 296 0.88 13.85 -28.12
N VAL A 297 0.40 13.30 -27.00
CA VAL A 297 -1.01 13.40 -26.56
C VAL A 297 -1.30 14.75 -25.90
N CYS A 298 -0.31 15.37 -25.25
CA CYS A 298 -0.53 16.57 -24.43
C CYS A 298 -1.10 17.77 -25.21
N GLY A 299 -0.71 17.96 -26.48
CA GLY A 299 -1.08 19.13 -27.27
C GLY A 299 -2.60 19.29 -27.55
N GLY A 300 -3.38 18.22 -27.41
CA GLY A 300 -4.83 18.21 -27.72
C GLY A 300 -5.76 18.23 -26.50
N LEU A 301 -5.22 18.20 -25.27
CA LEU A 301 -6.03 17.95 -24.08
C LEU A 301 -7.00 19.09 -23.73
N GLU A 302 -6.60 20.35 -23.93
CA GLU A 302 -7.47 21.50 -23.68
C GLU A 302 -8.68 21.51 -24.62
N ALA A 303 -8.45 21.23 -25.91
CA ALA A 303 -9.52 21.11 -26.90
C ALA A 303 -10.48 19.96 -26.53
N LYS A 304 -9.93 18.82 -26.11
CA LYS A 304 -10.72 17.66 -25.67
C LYS A 304 -11.55 17.98 -24.43
N LEU A 305 -10.97 18.62 -23.42
CA LEU A 305 -11.69 19.08 -22.23
C LEU A 305 -12.83 20.04 -22.61
N GLY A 306 -12.59 20.94 -23.57
CA GLY A 306 -13.62 21.80 -24.14
C GLY A 306 -14.77 21.04 -24.80
N ILE A 307 -14.48 19.98 -25.56
CA ILE A 307 -15.50 19.10 -26.17
C ILE A 307 -16.34 18.41 -25.09
N VAL A 308 -15.71 17.83 -24.07
CA VAL A 308 -16.42 17.15 -22.96
C VAL A 308 -17.30 18.13 -22.19
N ARG A 309 -16.80 19.35 -21.91
CA ARG A 309 -17.60 20.43 -21.31
C ARG A 309 -18.82 20.78 -22.15
N ALA A 310 -18.65 20.95 -23.46
CA ALA A 310 -19.74 21.27 -24.38
C ALA A 310 -20.79 20.14 -24.41
N GLN A 311 -20.35 18.88 -24.49
CA GLN A 311 -21.23 17.71 -24.46
C GLN A 311 -22.07 17.67 -23.18
N LEU A 312 -21.42 17.73 -22.01
CA LEU A 312 -22.11 17.69 -20.73
C LEU A 312 -23.01 18.91 -20.49
N SER A 313 -22.67 20.09 -21.04
CA SER A 313 -23.56 21.25 -20.99
C SER A 313 -24.83 21.09 -21.82
N VAL A 314 -24.77 20.32 -22.92
CA VAL A 314 -25.94 20.02 -23.74
C VAL A 314 -26.80 18.96 -23.05
N ALA A 315 -26.19 17.91 -22.48
CA ALA A 315 -26.90 16.86 -21.78
C ALA A 315 -27.52 17.35 -20.45
N TYR A 316 -26.82 18.22 -19.71
CA TYR A 316 -27.17 18.67 -18.36
C TYR A 316 -27.08 20.20 -18.20
N PRO A 317 -27.91 20.98 -18.92
CA PRO A 317 -27.78 22.44 -18.96
C PRO A 317 -27.97 23.12 -17.60
N GLU A 318 -28.92 22.65 -16.79
CA GLU A 318 -29.19 23.22 -15.46
C GLU A 318 -28.04 22.97 -14.49
N GLU A 319 -27.46 21.76 -14.51
CA GLU A 319 -26.33 21.42 -13.64
C GLU A 319 -25.07 22.18 -14.07
N ALA A 320 -24.78 22.21 -15.37
CA ALA A 320 -23.61 22.90 -15.91
C ALA A 320 -23.62 24.42 -15.63
N ALA A 321 -24.80 25.04 -15.63
CA ALA A 321 -24.96 26.46 -15.30
C ALA A 321 -24.51 26.78 -13.86
N LYS A 322 -24.80 25.90 -12.88
CA LYS A 322 -24.42 26.10 -11.47
C LYS A 322 -22.91 26.28 -11.29
N TYR A 323 -22.13 25.48 -12.02
CA TYR A 323 -20.67 25.48 -11.93
C TYR A 323 -20.01 26.51 -12.86
N SER A 324 -20.70 26.93 -13.93
CA SER A 324 -20.21 27.95 -14.87
C SER A 324 -20.37 29.40 -14.35
N GLU A 325 -21.41 29.67 -13.54
CA GLU A 325 -21.71 31.01 -13.03
C GLU A 325 -20.96 31.38 -11.73
N GLY A 326 -20.53 30.38 -10.96
CA GLY A 326 -19.85 30.55 -9.66
C GLY A 326 -18.53 31.33 -9.73
N THR A 327 -17.92 31.46 -10.92
CA THR A 327 -16.66 32.20 -11.14
C THR A 327 -16.82 33.73 -11.16
N LYS A 328 -18.05 34.27 -11.17
CA LYS A 328 -18.28 35.73 -11.36
C LYS A 328 -18.64 36.54 -10.09
N LYS A 329 -18.80 35.96 -8.90
CA LYS A 329 -19.24 36.72 -7.69
C LYS A 329 -18.32 36.57 -6.48
N SER A 330 -17.19 37.30 -6.47
CA SER A 330 -16.54 37.68 -5.19
C SER A 330 -15.82 39.03 -5.18
N GLY A 331 -15.65 39.70 -6.34
CA GLY A 331 -15.04 41.04 -6.40
C GLY A 331 -16.10 42.13 -6.58
N GLY A 332 -16.61 42.74 -5.49
CA GLY A 332 -17.43 43.95 -5.67
C GLY A 332 -18.36 44.36 -4.54
N SER A 333 -17.90 44.42 -3.30
CA SER A 333 -18.53 45.30 -2.30
C SER A 333 -17.49 46.23 -1.70
N SER A 334 -16.94 47.11 -2.55
CA SER A 334 -16.22 48.29 -2.10
C SER A 334 -17.22 49.24 -1.46
N LYS A 335 -17.34 49.16 -0.14
CA LYS A 335 -18.03 50.16 0.70
C LYS A 335 -17.52 51.56 0.33
N LYS A 336 -18.36 52.33 -0.35
CA LYS A 336 -18.24 53.78 -0.52
C LYS A 336 -18.29 54.43 0.87
N LYS A 337 -17.14 54.82 1.42
CA LYS A 337 -17.09 55.77 2.54
C LYS A 337 -17.49 57.14 1.99
N LYS A 338 -18.68 57.63 2.38
CA LYS A 338 -19.06 59.03 2.21
C LYS A 338 -18.19 59.89 3.13
N LYS A 339 -17.64 60.97 2.56
CA LYS A 339 -17.09 62.12 3.27
C LYS A 339 -18.20 62.83 4.06
#